data_AF-A0A7Y4YGA4-F1
#
_entry.id   AF-A0A7Y4YGA4-F1
#
_cell.length_a   1.000
_cell.length_b   1.000
_cell.length_c   1.000
_cell.angle_alpha   90.00
_cell.angle_beta   90.00
_cell.angle_gamma   90.00
#
_symmetry.space_group_name_H-M   'P 1'
#
loop_
_entity.id
_entity.type
_entity.pdbx_description
1 polymer ?
#
loop_
_entity_poly.entity_id
_entity_poly.type
_entity_poly.pdbx_seq_one_letter_code
_entity_poly.pdbx_strand_id
1 'polypeptide(L)'
;MALGLKRHAAKQQTEQETILPIAENAEYRAMGLKIQELERLQSEKLVRRKALQNQRWQLRSSSFVDFLTTKFLSGDSEPSEASLIEKIDLNNDEIRALGKAIQLATQEQGNLRNRLSGQIRETHHAAYRQHLRHVLAGMLLIQSANDAVMNLRESLERGGYAAGTFVPAGLCLWPYWGTVTDPSSLWQMHLRDLLDQKVIDRSEFESFSEGDLLSFKP
;
A
#
# COMPACT_ATOMS: atom_id res chain seq x y z
N MET A 1 -16.46 -50.09 0.87
CA MET A 1 -16.97 -48.95 1.68
C MET A 1 -16.12 -47.72 1.40
N ALA A 2 -16.37 -47.03 0.28
CA ALA A 2 -15.52 -45.93 -0.20
C ALA A 2 -16.36 -44.74 -0.72
N LEU A 3 -17.30 -44.26 0.10
CA LEU A 3 -18.21 -43.17 -0.29
C LEU A 3 -18.32 -42.03 0.74
N GLY A 4 -17.46 -42.01 1.78
CA GLY A 4 -17.51 -40.98 2.84
C GLY A 4 -16.55 -39.80 2.67
N LEU A 5 -15.46 -39.92 1.90
CA LEU A 5 -14.35 -38.96 1.95
C LEU A 5 -14.37 -37.86 0.88
N LYS A 6 -15.26 -37.95 -0.13
CA LYS A 6 -15.30 -36.95 -1.23
C LYS A 6 -16.16 -35.72 -0.97
N ARG A 7 -16.93 -35.67 0.13
CA ARG A 7 -17.81 -34.52 0.45
C ARG A 7 -17.18 -33.44 1.34
N HIS A 8 -16.04 -33.71 1.96
CA HIS A 8 -15.34 -32.71 2.79
C HIS A 8 -14.26 -31.94 2.03
N ALA A 9 -13.62 -32.53 1.01
CA ALA A 9 -12.64 -31.81 0.19
C ALA A 9 -13.29 -30.78 -0.78
N ALA A 10 -14.56 -30.95 -1.12
CA ALA A 10 -15.29 -30.05 -2.03
C ALA A 10 -15.97 -28.86 -1.33
N LYS A 11 -15.88 -28.76 0.00
CA LYS A 11 -16.46 -27.65 0.79
C LYS A 11 -15.43 -26.65 1.33
N GLN A 12 -14.14 -26.85 1.05
CA GLN A 12 -13.07 -25.89 1.34
C GLN A 12 -12.58 -25.13 0.09
N GLN A 13 -13.33 -25.19 -1.01
CA GLN A 13 -13.39 -24.06 -1.93
C GLN A 13 -14.32 -23.01 -1.30
N THR A 14 -13.89 -22.50 -0.14
CA THR A 14 -14.37 -21.24 0.42
C THR A 14 -14.33 -20.22 -0.70
N GLU A 15 -15.48 -19.60 -0.93
CA GLU A 15 -15.67 -18.42 -1.75
C GLU A 15 -14.39 -17.58 -1.74
N GLN A 16 -13.59 -17.66 -2.80
CA GLN A 16 -12.66 -16.60 -3.11
C GLN A 16 -13.57 -15.41 -3.38
N GLU A 17 -13.87 -14.62 -2.34
CA GLU A 17 -14.38 -13.26 -2.52
C GLU A 17 -13.44 -12.64 -3.55
N THR A 18 -13.96 -12.44 -4.76
CA THR A 18 -13.20 -11.91 -5.88
C THR A 18 -12.69 -10.56 -5.41
N ILE A 19 -11.39 -10.46 -5.15
CA ILE A 19 -10.77 -9.21 -4.74
C ILE A 19 -10.90 -8.27 -5.93
N LEU A 20 -11.94 -7.45 -5.92
CA LEU A 20 -12.08 -6.40 -6.92
C LEU A 20 -10.95 -5.39 -6.66
N PRO A 21 -10.18 -5.00 -7.69
CA PRO A 21 -9.25 -3.90 -7.57
C PRO A 21 -9.93 -2.70 -6.93
N ILE A 22 -9.24 -1.97 -6.05
CA ILE A 22 -9.81 -0.77 -5.39
C ILE A 22 -10.31 0.23 -6.44
N ALA A 23 -9.68 0.27 -7.61
CA ALA A 23 -10.09 1.07 -8.76
C ALA A 23 -11.45 0.70 -9.34
N GLU A 24 -11.96 -0.52 -9.11
CA GLU A 24 -13.27 -0.97 -9.58
C GLU A 24 -14.38 -0.72 -8.55
N ASN A 25 -14.01 -0.44 -7.29
CA ASN A 25 -14.98 -0.08 -6.24
C ASN A 25 -15.76 1.17 -6.63
N ALA A 26 -17.10 1.09 -6.57
CA ALA A 26 -17.99 2.15 -7.03
C ALA A 26 -17.85 3.44 -6.19
N GLU A 27 -17.74 3.32 -4.86
CA GLU A 27 -17.56 4.47 -3.96
C GLU A 27 -16.21 5.16 -4.21
N TYR A 28 -15.14 4.37 -4.38
CA TYR A 28 -13.80 4.90 -4.65
C TYR A 28 -13.72 5.63 -5.98
N ARG A 29 -14.35 5.08 -7.03
CA ARG A 29 -14.46 5.72 -8.35
C ARG A 29 -15.28 7.00 -8.31
N ALA A 30 -16.45 6.96 -7.67
CA ALA A 30 -17.32 8.13 -7.54
C ALA A 30 -16.59 9.29 -6.84
N MET A 31 -15.79 8.99 -5.81
CA MET A 31 -15.00 10.00 -5.11
C MET A 31 -13.86 10.55 -5.98
N GLY A 32 -13.22 9.70 -6.79
CA GLY A 32 -12.22 10.14 -7.78
C GLY A 32 -12.80 11.08 -8.84
N LEU A 33 -14.00 10.77 -9.36
CA LEU A 33 -14.71 11.65 -10.31
C LEU A 33 -15.08 12.99 -9.67
N LYS A 34 -15.52 12.98 -8.41
CA LYS A 34 -15.84 14.20 -7.66
C LYS A 34 -14.61 15.09 -7.45
N ILE A 35 -13.45 14.51 -7.15
CA ILE A 35 -12.18 15.25 -7.02
C ILE A 35 -11.82 15.90 -8.36
N GLN A 36 -11.87 15.14 -9.47
CA GLN A 36 -11.60 15.67 -10.81
C GLN A 36 -12.54 16.83 -11.18
N GLU A 37 -13.82 16.73 -10.83
CA GLU A 37 -14.78 17.80 -11.07
C GLU A 37 -14.46 19.07 -10.26
N LEU A 38 -14.09 18.91 -8.99
CA LEU A 38 -13.68 20.04 -8.14
C LEU A 38 -12.39 20.70 -8.64
N GLU A 39 -11.41 19.91 -9.10
CA GLU A 39 -10.17 20.41 -9.70
C GLU A 39 -10.44 21.17 -11.01
N ARG A 40 -11.34 20.66 -11.84
CA ARG A 40 -11.80 21.35 -13.05
C ARG A 40 -12.41 22.70 -12.70
N LEU A 41 -13.35 22.75 -11.75
CA LEU A 41 -13.97 24.00 -11.30
C LEU A 41 -12.93 24.98 -10.74
N GLN A 42 -11.95 24.48 -9.98
CA GLN A 42 -10.88 25.31 -9.43
C GLN A 42 -10.01 25.91 -10.55
N SER A 43 -9.66 25.12 -11.57
CA SER A 43 -8.89 25.60 -12.72
C SER A 43 -9.64 26.70 -13.49
N GLU A 44 -10.95 26.55 -13.68
CA GLU A 44 -11.79 27.56 -14.34
C GLU A 44 -11.82 28.87 -13.55
N LYS A 45 -11.92 28.79 -12.22
CA LYS A 45 -11.88 29.95 -11.34
C LYS A 45 -10.51 30.64 -11.36
N LEU A 46 -9.41 29.88 -11.40
CA LEU A 46 -8.06 30.41 -11.55
C LEU A 46 -7.87 31.16 -12.89
N VAL A 47 -8.40 30.61 -13.98
CA VAL A 47 -8.41 31.28 -15.29
C VAL A 47 -9.22 32.58 -15.22
N ARG A 48 -10.42 32.54 -14.63
CA ARG A 48 -11.26 33.72 -14.43
C ARG A 48 -10.56 34.79 -13.58
N ARG A 49 -9.84 34.39 -12.53
CA ARG A 49 -9.07 35.32 -11.69
C ARG A 49 -8.00 36.05 -12.52
N LYS A 50 -7.27 35.31 -13.36
CA LYS A 50 -6.26 35.90 -14.25
C LYS A 50 -6.88 36.89 -15.24
N ALA A 51 -8.04 36.55 -15.81
CA ALA A 51 -8.78 37.45 -16.69
C ALA A 51 -9.20 38.76 -15.98
N LEU A 52 -9.75 38.67 -14.77
CA LEU A 52 -10.13 39.85 -13.97
C LEU A 52 -8.91 40.71 -13.59
N GLN A 53 -7.77 40.09 -13.27
CA GLN A 53 -6.51 40.79 -12.99
C GLN A 53 -5.99 41.53 -14.23
N ASN A 54 -6.04 40.91 -15.40
CA ASN A 54 -5.66 41.55 -16.65
C ASN A 54 -6.57 42.74 -16.98
N GLN A 55 -7.88 42.60 -16.79
CA GLN A 55 -8.84 43.67 -17.00
C GLN A 55 -8.58 44.86 -16.05
N ARG A 56 -8.28 44.58 -14.78
CA ARG A 56 -7.89 45.60 -13.79
C ARG A 56 -6.59 46.30 -14.19
N TRP A 57 -5.60 45.57 -14.70
CA TRP A 57 -4.34 46.14 -15.16
C TRP A 57 -4.55 47.06 -16.37
N GLN A 58 -5.36 46.63 -17.34
CA GLN A 58 -5.74 47.43 -18.51
C GLN A 58 -6.37 48.78 -18.12
N LEU A 59 -7.32 48.77 -17.18
CA LEU A 59 -7.95 49.99 -16.63
C LEU A 59 -6.96 50.96 -15.98
N ARG A 60 -5.86 50.46 -15.41
CA ARG A 60 -4.80 51.30 -14.80
C ARG A 60 -3.78 51.80 -15.81
N SER A 61 -3.58 51.07 -16.90
CA SER A 61 -2.58 51.36 -17.93
C SER A 61 -3.09 52.22 -19.08
N SER A 62 -4.41 52.36 -19.24
CA SER A 62 -4.99 53.25 -20.26
C SER A 62 -4.68 54.71 -19.91
N SER A 63 -4.30 55.50 -20.92
CA SER A 63 -4.13 56.94 -20.72
C SER A 63 -5.48 57.54 -20.31
N PHE A 64 -5.45 58.57 -19.46
CA PHE A 64 -6.67 59.25 -19.00
C PHE A 64 -7.55 59.73 -20.18
N VAL A 65 -6.92 60.08 -21.31
CA VAL A 65 -7.60 60.47 -22.53
C VAL A 65 -8.31 59.27 -23.16
N ASP A 66 -7.61 58.16 -23.38
CA ASP A 66 -8.19 56.94 -23.98
C ASP A 66 -9.36 56.38 -23.17
N PHE A 67 -9.27 56.46 -21.85
CA PHE A 67 -10.35 56.08 -20.92
C PHE A 67 -11.61 56.94 -21.10
N LEU A 68 -11.46 58.25 -21.28
CA LEU A 68 -12.59 59.15 -21.53
C LEU A 68 -13.20 58.92 -22.91
N THR A 69 -12.39 58.69 -23.94
CA THR A 69 -12.87 58.41 -25.30
C THR A 69 -13.62 57.08 -25.38
N THR A 70 -13.10 56.01 -24.77
CA THR A 70 -13.78 54.71 -24.73
C THR A 70 -15.10 54.79 -23.98
N LYS A 71 -15.12 55.44 -22.81
CA LYS A 71 -16.34 55.62 -22.01
C LYS A 71 -17.42 56.45 -22.72
N PHE A 72 -17.02 57.40 -23.58
CA PHE A 72 -17.96 58.18 -24.39
C PHE A 72 -18.48 57.39 -25.60
N LEU A 73 -17.67 56.50 -26.18
CA LEU A 73 -18.01 55.75 -27.40
C LEU A 73 -18.75 54.44 -27.14
N SER A 74 -18.50 53.75 -26.02
CA SER A 74 -19.06 52.41 -25.78
C SER A 74 -20.50 52.42 -25.26
N GLY A 75 -20.99 53.51 -24.66
CA GLY A 75 -22.32 53.59 -24.06
C GLY A 75 -22.56 52.66 -22.84
N ASP A 76 -21.72 51.65 -22.67
CA ASP A 76 -21.70 50.70 -21.57
C ASP A 76 -20.85 51.19 -20.41
N SER A 77 -21.36 51.03 -19.19
CA SER A 77 -20.60 51.26 -17.97
C SER A 77 -19.51 50.19 -17.83
N GLU A 78 -18.27 50.55 -18.14
CA GLU A 78 -17.13 49.70 -17.78
C GLU A 78 -17.13 49.41 -16.27
N PRO A 79 -16.80 48.18 -15.85
CA PRO A 79 -16.75 47.85 -14.44
C PRO A 79 -15.69 48.72 -13.74
N SER A 80 -16.11 49.39 -12.66
CA SER A 80 -15.19 50.21 -11.86
C SER A 80 -14.08 49.36 -11.25
N GLU A 81 -12.94 49.98 -10.94
CA GLU A 81 -11.85 49.26 -10.27
C GLU A 81 -12.31 48.62 -8.95
N ALA A 82 -13.15 49.32 -8.18
CA ALA A 82 -13.74 48.78 -6.95
C ALA A 82 -14.58 47.52 -7.21
N SER A 83 -15.40 47.51 -8.27
CA SER A 83 -16.18 46.33 -8.66
C SER A 83 -15.29 45.16 -9.10
N LEU A 84 -14.16 45.44 -9.75
CA LEU A 84 -13.20 44.39 -10.12
C LEU A 84 -12.46 43.82 -8.91
N ILE A 85 -12.11 44.64 -7.93
CA ILE A 85 -11.51 44.18 -6.67
C ILE A 85 -12.48 43.24 -5.96
N GLU A 86 -13.74 43.63 -5.79
CA GLU A 86 -14.77 42.80 -5.16
C GLU A 86 -14.95 41.45 -5.89
N LYS A 87 -15.02 41.47 -7.23
CA LYS A 87 -15.09 40.24 -8.04
C LYS A 87 -13.85 39.35 -7.92
N ILE A 88 -12.66 39.94 -7.78
CA ILE A 88 -11.42 39.20 -7.56
C ILE A 88 -11.43 38.56 -6.18
N ASP A 89 -11.86 39.28 -5.15
CA ASP A 89 -11.90 38.79 -3.77
C ASP A 89 -12.92 37.66 -3.62
N LEU A 90 -14.13 37.81 -4.18
CA LEU A 90 -15.13 36.74 -4.21
C LEU A 90 -14.60 35.49 -4.93
N ASN A 91 -13.92 35.66 -6.07
CA ASN A 91 -13.31 34.54 -6.79
C ASN A 91 -12.18 33.88 -5.98
N ASN A 92 -11.37 34.67 -5.25
CA ASN A 92 -10.35 34.12 -4.35
C ASN A 92 -10.98 33.30 -3.21
N ASP A 93 -12.12 33.72 -2.68
CA ASP A 93 -12.84 32.96 -1.65
C ASP A 93 -13.40 31.64 -2.20
N GLU A 94 -13.97 31.65 -3.40
CA GLU A 94 -14.40 30.44 -4.09
C GLU A 94 -13.22 29.49 -4.37
N ILE A 95 -12.07 29.99 -4.83
CA ILE A 95 -10.86 29.19 -5.06
C ILE A 95 -10.38 28.55 -3.74
N ARG A 96 -10.39 29.32 -2.64
CA ARG A 96 -10.02 28.82 -1.31
C ARG A 96 -11.00 27.75 -0.81
N ALA A 97 -12.29 27.95 -1.01
CA ALA A 97 -13.33 26.98 -0.65
C ALA A 97 -13.17 25.68 -1.45
N LEU A 98 -12.95 25.78 -2.76
CA LEU A 98 -12.68 24.62 -3.63
C LEU A 98 -11.42 23.88 -3.21
N GLY A 99 -10.34 24.61 -2.86
CA GLY A 99 -9.10 23.99 -2.36
C GLY A 99 -9.33 23.16 -1.09
N LYS A 100 -10.10 23.68 -0.13
CA LYS A 100 -10.48 22.92 1.07
C LYS A 100 -11.36 21.72 0.74
N ALA A 101 -12.33 21.87 -0.16
CA ALA A 101 -13.20 20.78 -0.59
C ALA A 101 -12.41 19.64 -1.25
N ILE A 102 -11.45 19.96 -2.12
CA ILE A 102 -10.53 18.99 -2.74
C ILE A 102 -9.72 18.26 -1.66
N GLN A 103 -9.12 19.00 -0.72
CA GLN A 103 -8.34 18.40 0.35
C GLN A 103 -9.15 17.41 1.19
N LEU A 104 -10.37 17.77 1.57
CA LEU A 104 -11.28 16.90 2.32
C LEU A 104 -11.67 15.67 1.51
N ALA A 105 -12.05 15.84 0.23
CA ALA A 105 -12.42 14.73 -0.64
C ALA A 105 -11.25 13.75 -0.86
N THR A 106 -10.02 14.25 -1.02
CA THR A 106 -8.81 13.42 -1.13
C THR A 106 -8.52 12.67 0.17
N GLN A 107 -8.73 13.31 1.33
CA GLN A 107 -8.59 12.64 2.62
C GLN A 107 -9.63 11.53 2.80
N GLU A 108 -10.89 11.78 2.45
CA GLU A 108 -11.96 10.78 2.47
C GLU A 108 -11.65 9.60 1.53
N GLN A 109 -11.16 9.89 0.33
CA GLN A 109 -10.74 8.86 -0.63
C GLN A 109 -9.59 8.00 -0.08
N GLY A 110 -8.61 8.62 0.58
CA GLY A 110 -7.52 7.94 1.27
C GLY A 110 -8.01 7.05 2.41
N ASN A 111 -8.94 7.54 3.22
CA ASN A 111 -9.56 6.77 4.31
C ASN A 111 -10.34 5.57 3.77
N LEU A 112 -11.10 5.75 2.68
CA LEU A 112 -11.81 4.67 2.00
C LEU A 112 -10.85 3.61 1.48
N ARG A 113 -9.74 4.01 0.83
CA ARG A 113 -8.68 3.09 0.40
C ARG A 113 -8.12 2.29 1.56
N ASN A 114 -7.83 2.93 2.68
CA ASN A 114 -7.29 2.27 3.87
C ASN A 114 -8.28 1.27 4.46
N ARG A 115 -9.56 1.63 4.52
CA ARG A 115 -10.64 0.73 4.97
C ARG A 115 -10.75 -0.51 4.08
N LEU A 116 -10.83 -0.32 2.76
CA LEU A 116 -10.90 -1.41 1.78
C LEU A 116 -9.65 -2.30 1.86
N SER A 117 -8.47 -1.69 2.03
CA SER A 117 -7.22 -2.42 2.20
C SER A 117 -7.19 -3.23 3.51
N GLY A 118 -7.77 -2.69 4.58
CA GLY A 118 -7.93 -3.38 5.87
C GLY A 118 -8.80 -4.63 5.75
N GLN A 119 -9.95 -4.51 5.07
CA GLN A 119 -10.84 -5.64 4.82
C GLN A 119 -10.15 -6.75 4.03
N ILE A 120 -9.45 -6.40 2.94
CA ILE A 120 -8.67 -7.38 2.16
C ILE A 120 -7.61 -8.04 3.04
N ARG A 121 -6.89 -7.26 3.88
CA ARG A 121 -5.90 -7.84 4.80
C ARG A 121 -6.54 -8.85 5.75
N GLU A 122 -7.70 -8.57 6.32
CA GLU A 122 -8.42 -9.48 7.20
C GLU A 122 -8.84 -10.76 6.47
N THR A 123 -9.45 -10.64 5.29
CA THR A 123 -9.89 -11.79 4.47
C THR A 123 -8.72 -12.69 4.07
N HIS A 124 -7.57 -12.11 3.72
CA HIS A 124 -6.39 -12.87 3.29
C HIS A 124 -5.41 -13.21 4.41
N HIS A 125 -5.66 -12.76 5.64
CA HIS A 125 -4.76 -12.97 6.76
C HIS A 125 -4.54 -14.47 7.04
N ALA A 126 -5.61 -15.26 6.95
CA ALA A 126 -5.55 -16.70 7.19
C ALA A 126 -4.73 -17.42 6.11
N ALA A 127 -4.95 -17.09 4.84
CA ALA A 127 -4.20 -17.65 3.73
C ALA A 127 -2.72 -17.25 3.78
N TYR A 128 -2.43 -15.98 4.09
CA TYR A 128 -1.05 -15.50 4.27
C TYR A 128 -0.34 -16.25 5.40
N ARG A 129 -0.98 -16.42 6.56
CA ARG A 129 -0.43 -17.23 7.67
C ARG A 129 -0.14 -18.66 7.22
N GLN A 130 -1.06 -19.29 6.49
CA GLN A 130 -0.87 -20.65 5.98
C GLN A 130 0.33 -20.74 5.02
N HIS A 131 0.44 -19.83 4.06
CA HIS A 131 1.59 -19.80 3.14
C HIS A 131 2.91 -19.55 3.87
N LEU A 132 2.92 -18.65 4.86
CA LEU A 132 4.10 -18.40 5.66
C LEU A 132 4.53 -19.63 6.47
N ARG A 133 3.58 -20.38 7.05
CA ARG A 133 3.88 -21.65 7.73
C ARG A 133 4.57 -22.63 6.79
N HIS A 134 4.10 -22.75 5.55
CA HIS A 134 4.76 -23.61 4.55
C HIS A 134 6.18 -23.14 4.22
N VAL A 135 6.40 -21.82 4.14
CA VAL A 135 7.75 -21.27 3.92
C VAL A 135 8.66 -21.60 5.09
N LEU A 136 8.22 -21.33 6.33
CA LEU A 136 9.01 -21.62 7.54
C LEU A 136 9.34 -23.11 7.65
N ALA A 137 8.36 -24.00 7.40
CA ALA A 137 8.58 -25.44 7.40
C ALA A 137 9.59 -25.88 6.34
N GLY A 138 9.49 -25.35 5.11
CA GLY A 138 10.45 -25.61 4.04
C GLY A 138 11.86 -25.14 4.39
N MET A 139 11.98 -23.98 5.02
CA MET A 139 13.25 -23.43 5.46
C MET A 139 13.89 -24.27 6.58
N LEU A 140 13.10 -24.75 7.53
CA LEU A 140 13.59 -25.67 8.56
C LEU A 140 14.09 -26.99 7.97
N LEU A 141 13.39 -27.55 6.97
CA LEU A 141 13.83 -28.77 6.28
C LEU A 141 15.19 -28.57 5.62
N ILE A 142 15.39 -27.44 4.95
CA ILE A 142 16.66 -27.12 4.30
C ILE A 142 17.77 -26.95 5.34
N GLN A 143 17.49 -26.26 6.45
CA GLN A 143 18.45 -26.11 7.55
C GLN A 143 18.86 -27.46 8.13
N SER A 144 17.89 -28.34 8.42
CA SER A 144 18.15 -29.70 8.92
C SER A 144 19.02 -30.52 7.95
N ALA A 145 18.78 -30.41 6.65
CA ALA A 145 19.60 -31.07 5.64
C ALA A 145 21.04 -30.51 5.61
N ASN A 146 21.22 -29.19 5.73
CA ASN A 146 22.54 -28.57 5.80
C ASN A 146 23.31 -29.01 7.05
N ASP A 147 22.65 -29.07 8.20
CA ASP A 147 23.26 -29.52 9.45
C ASP A 147 23.67 -31.01 9.35
N ALA A 148 22.87 -31.84 8.69
CA ALA A 148 23.22 -33.25 8.45
C ALA A 148 24.46 -33.41 7.55
N VAL A 149 24.59 -32.60 6.49
CA VAL A 149 25.78 -32.58 5.62
C VAL A 149 27.01 -32.13 6.40
N MET A 150 26.89 -31.11 7.24
CA MET A 150 27.99 -30.65 8.11
C MET A 150 28.42 -31.71 9.12
N ASN A 151 27.47 -32.37 9.78
CA ASN A 151 27.76 -33.46 10.72
C ASN A 151 28.49 -34.62 10.04
N LEU A 152 28.07 -35.00 8.82
CA LEU A 152 28.74 -36.02 8.02
C LEU A 152 30.18 -35.60 7.69
N ARG A 153 30.37 -34.36 7.24
CA ARG A 153 31.69 -33.81 6.95
C ARG A 153 32.60 -33.89 8.17
N GLU A 154 32.16 -33.37 9.31
CA GLU A 154 32.95 -33.39 10.54
C GLU A 154 33.29 -34.82 10.99
N SER A 155 32.35 -35.76 10.87
CA SER A 155 32.59 -37.16 11.19
C SER A 155 33.67 -37.78 10.29
N LEU A 156 33.69 -37.44 9.01
CA LEU A 156 34.69 -37.91 8.05
C LEU A 156 36.06 -37.26 8.31
N GLU A 157 36.11 -35.95 8.61
CA GLU A 157 37.35 -35.25 8.98
C GLU A 157 37.96 -35.85 10.25
N ARG A 158 37.15 -36.12 11.27
CA ARG A 158 37.60 -36.81 12.50
C ARG A 158 38.13 -38.22 12.24
N GLY A 159 37.59 -38.89 11.21
CA GLY A 159 38.09 -40.19 10.75
C GLY A 159 39.37 -40.13 9.90
N GLY A 160 39.90 -38.93 9.64
CA GLY A 160 41.10 -38.72 8.81
C GLY A 160 40.82 -38.74 7.30
N TYR A 161 39.55 -38.72 6.87
CA TYR A 161 39.18 -38.68 5.47
C TYR A 161 39.15 -37.25 4.94
N ALA A 162 39.49 -37.08 3.65
CA ALA A 162 39.33 -35.81 2.97
C ALA A 162 37.84 -35.50 2.77
N ALA A 163 37.26 -34.67 3.65
CA ALA A 163 35.83 -34.33 3.63
C ALA A 163 35.52 -32.94 3.07
N GLY A 164 36.51 -32.22 2.55
CA GLY A 164 36.35 -30.86 2.01
C GLY A 164 35.38 -30.74 0.82
N THR A 165 34.93 -31.86 0.25
CA THR A 165 33.89 -31.94 -0.79
C THR A 165 32.47 -31.89 -0.24
N PHE A 166 32.25 -32.22 1.04
CA PHE A 166 30.94 -32.25 1.69
C PHE A 166 30.63 -30.90 2.34
N VAL A 167 30.50 -29.86 1.52
CA VAL A 167 30.14 -28.53 2.00
C VAL A 167 28.63 -28.33 1.77
N PRO A 168 27.87 -27.77 2.72
CA PRO A 168 26.45 -27.43 2.54
C PRO A 168 26.22 -26.38 1.43
N ALA A 169 27.30 -25.77 0.91
CA ALA A 169 27.29 -24.85 -0.21
C ALA A 169 26.89 -25.57 -1.52
N GLY A 170 25.57 -25.64 -1.75
CA GLY A 170 25.01 -26.17 -2.99
C GLY A 170 23.52 -26.49 -2.92
N LEU A 171 22.95 -26.72 -1.73
CA LEU A 171 21.53 -27.08 -1.58
C LEU A 171 20.62 -25.89 -1.29
N CYS A 172 21.17 -24.75 -0.87
CA CYS A 172 20.38 -23.58 -0.48
C CYS A 172 21.03 -22.27 -0.96
N LEU A 173 20.31 -21.49 -1.77
CA LEU A 173 20.67 -20.09 -2.11
C LEU A 173 20.37 -19.12 -0.96
N TRP A 174 19.85 -19.61 0.16
CA TRP A 174 19.44 -18.79 1.30
C TRP A 174 20.61 -18.54 2.25
N PRO A 175 20.74 -17.33 2.82
CA PRO A 175 21.76 -17.06 3.83
C PRO A 175 21.59 -17.99 5.05
N TYR A 176 22.69 -18.51 5.57
CA TYR A 176 22.69 -19.31 6.80
C TYR A 176 22.19 -18.44 7.96
N TRP A 177 21.08 -18.85 8.57
CA TRP A 177 20.40 -18.08 9.64
C TRP A 177 20.82 -18.50 11.05
N GLY A 178 21.83 -19.36 11.18
CA GLY A 178 22.18 -19.98 12.46
C GLY A 178 21.32 -21.19 12.78
N THR A 179 21.45 -21.71 13.99
CA THR A 179 20.65 -22.83 14.48
C THR A 179 19.35 -22.32 15.07
N VAL A 180 18.25 -23.00 14.79
CA VAL A 180 16.90 -22.61 15.23
C VAL A 180 16.76 -22.59 16.76
N THR A 181 17.53 -23.43 17.45
CA THR A 181 17.59 -23.51 18.92
C THR A 181 18.47 -22.44 19.56
N ASP A 182 19.31 -21.73 18.79
CA ASP A 182 20.18 -20.68 19.31
C ASP A 182 19.39 -19.37 19.46
N PRO A 183 19.20 -18.84 20.68
CA PRO A 183 18.47 -17.59 20.94
C PRO A 183 19.04 -16.35 20.24
N SER A 184 20.31 -16.41 19.83
CA SER A 184 21.00 -15.31 19.12
C SER A 184 21.00 -15.46 17.60
N SER A 185 20.42 -16.54 17.08
CA SER A 185 20.31 -16.80 15.64
C SER A 185 19.32 -15.86 14.96
N LEU A 186 19.53 -15.64 13.65
CA LEU A 186 18.57 -14.93 12.81
C LEU A 186 17.22 -15.66 12.76
N TRP A 187 17.22 -16.99 12.91
CA TRP A 187 16.00 -17.79 13.09
C TRP A 187 15.15 -17.31 14.26
N GLN A 188 15.74 -17.21 15.45
CA GLN A 188 15.03 -16.80 16.66
C GLN A 188 14.58 -15.33 16.60
N MET A 189 15.37 -14.46 15.98
CA MET A 189 14.97 -13.07 15.75
C MET A 189 13.73 -13.00 14.84
N HIS A 190 13.74 -13.68 13.70
CA HIS A 190 12.60 -13.67 12.78
C HIS A 190 11.35 -14.35 13.35
N LEU A 191 11.49 -15.45 14.10
CA LEU A 191 10.36 -16.09 14.77
C LEU A 191 9.73 -15.17 15.83
N ARG A 192 10.54 -14.40 16.57
CA ARG A 192 10.04 -13.40 17.52
C ARG A 192 9.31 -12.27 16.82
N ASP A 193 9.85 -11.74 15.72
CA ASP A 193 9.18 -10.71 14.93
C ASP A 193 7.80 -11.19 14.45
N LEU A 194 7.69 -12.45 14.01
CA LEU A 194 6.44 -13.05 13.58
C LEU A 194 5.45 -13.28 14.74
N LEU A 195 5.95 -13.61 15.93
CA LEU A 195 5.13 -13.73 17.14
C LEU A 195 4.59 -12.36 17.58
N ASP A 196 5.44 -11.33 17.58
CA ASP A 196 5.09 -9.96 17.97
C ASP A 196 4.05 -9.35 17.00
N GLN A 197 4.18 -9.66 15.71
CA GLN A 197 3.20 -9.30 14.69
C GLN A 197 1.92 -10.15 14.75
N LYS A 198 1.84 -11.13 15.67
CA LYS A 198 0.75 -12.10 15.81
C LYS A 198 0.50 -12.88 14.53
N VAL A 199 1.53 -13.12 13.73
CA VAL A 199 1.43 -13.91 12.50
C VAL A 199 1.47 -15.40 12.84
N ILE A 200 2.31 -15.80 13.79
CA ILE A 200 2.30 -17.11 14.44
C ILE A 200 1.84 -16.95 15.89
N ASP A 201 1.27 -18.00 16.48
CA ASP A 201 0.95 -18.03 17.91
C ASP A 201 2.12 -18.54 18.77
N ARG A 202 1.91 -18.54 20.09
CA ARG A 202 2.95 -18.94 21.05
C ARG A 202 3.31 -20.43 20.93
N SER A 203 2.33 -21.29 20.69
CA SER A 203 2.57 -22.72 20.50
C SER A 203 3.36 -22.99 19.22
N GLU A 204 3.03 -22.29 18.13
CA GLU A 204 3.77 -22.37 16.87
C GLU A 204 5.20 -21.88 17.01
N PHE A 205 5.40 -20.77 17.73
CA PHE A 205 6.74 -20.26 18.05
C PHE A 205 7.57 -21.31 18.78
N GLU A 206 7.00 -22.00 19.77
CA GLU A 206 7.66 -23.05 20.53
C GLU A 206 7.98 -24.27 19.65
N SER A 207 7.01 -24.75 18.86
CA SER A 207 7.23 -25.86 17.92
C SER A 207 8.31 -25.55 16.88
N PHE A 208 8.31 -24.34 16.32
CA PHE A 208 9.38 -23.91 15.39
C PHE A 208 10.73 -23.84 16.11
N SER A 209 10.78 -23.29 17.33
CA SER A 209 12.02 -23.14 18.11
C SER A 209 12.64 -24.47 18.52
N GLU A 210 11.83 -25.50 18.70
CA GLU A 210 12.26 -26.87 18.98
C GLU A 210 12.66 -27.65 17.72
N GLY A 211 12.44 -27.07 16.52
CA GLY A 211 12.71 -27.73 15.24
C GLY A 211 11.72 -28.84 14.90
N ASP A 212 10.51 -28.79 15.47
CA ASP A 212 9.48 -29.79 15.18
C ASP A 212 8.87 -29.57 13.79
N LEU A 213 9.32 -30.38 12.84
CA LEU A 213 8.86 -30.39 11.45
C LEU A 213 7.51 -31.08 11.24
N LEU A 214 7.04 -31.88 12.21
CA LEU A 214 5.82 -32.68 12.07
C LEU A 214 4.56 -31.84 12.25
N SER A 215 4.63 -30.83 13.11
CA SER A 215 3.53 -29.90 13.38
C SER A 215 3.16 -28.99 12.19
N PHE A 216 3.97 -28.97 11.12
CA PHE A 216 3.81 -28.05 9.99
C PHE A 216 3.72 -28.76 8.61
N LYS A 217 3.52 -30.08 8.59
CA LYS A 217 3.21 -30.79 7.34
C LYS A 217 1.80 -30.39 6.86
N PRO A 218 1.63 -30.12 5.55
CA PRO A 218 0.35 -29.70 4.98
C PRO A 218 -0.74 -30.77 5.07
#